data_AF-A0A1G6N4N1-F1
#
_entry.id   AF-A0A1G6N4N1-F1
#
_cell.length_a   1.000
_cell.length_b   1.000
_cell.length_c   1.000
_cell.angle_alpha   90.00
_cell.angle_beta   90.00
_cell.angle_gamma   90.00
#
_symmetry.space_group_name_H-M   'P 1'
#
loop_
_entity.id
_entity.type
_entity.pdbx_description
1 polymer ?
#
loop_
_entity_poly.entity_id
_entity_poly.type
_entity_poly.pdbx_seq_one_letter_code
_entity_poly.pdbx_strand_id
1 'polypeptide(L)'
;MTKLIAIVNVVAWSGFWAFGYIALTSDDLSDRQLIVAGLLAFAGFIMGIVAYLRLVRAAEASGYAKKTNQLDAAARNRAQSEGGM
;
A
#
# COMPACT_ATOMS: atom_id res chain seq x y z
N MET A 1 -14.43 -7.41 -5.42
CA MET A 1 -14.87 -7.19 -4.01
C MET A 1 -14.21 -5.93 -3.43
N THR A 2 -14.59 -4.72 -3.89
CA THR A 2 -13.94 -3.47 -3.45
C THR A 2 -14.07 -3.22 -1.93
N LYS A 3 -15.21 -3.62 -1.33
CA LYS A 3 -15.43 -3.54 0.12
C LYS A 3 -14.38 -4.33 0.93
N LEU A 4 -14.02 -5.54 0.48
CA LEU A 4 -12.98 -6.34 1.15
C LEU A 4 -11.62 -5.65 1.09
N ILE A 5 -11.26 -5.07 -0.06
CA ILE A 5 -10.01 -4.32 -0.22
C ILE A 5 -9.97 -3.11 0.71
N ALA A 6 -11.09 -2.40 0.87
CA ALA A 6 -11.19 -1.30 1.80
C ALA A 6 -11.00 -1.74 3.26
N ILE A 7 -11.62 -2.87 3.67
CA ILE A 7 -11.43 -3.43 5.02
C ILE A 7 -9.98 -3.82 5.25
N VAL A 8 -9.36 -4.53 4.30
CA VAL A 8 -7.94 -4.91 4.37
C VAL A 8 -7.05 -3.67 4.47
N ASN A 9 -7.34 -2.62 3.71
CA ASN A 9 -6.57 -1.37 3.77
C ASN A 9 -6.61 -0.76 5.18
N VAL A 10 -7.78 -0.68 5.81
CA VAL A 10 -7.91 -0.14 7.17
C VAL A 10 -7.16 -1.00 8.17
N VAL A 11 -7.36 -2.33 8.15
CA VAL A 11 -6.69 -3.25 9.08
C VAL A 11 -5.17 -3.18 8.91
N ALA A 12 -4.68 -3.12 7.68
CA ALA A 12 -3.25 -3.05 7.39
C ALA A 12 -2.63 -1.73 7.90
N TRP A 13 -3.28 -0.59 7.69
CA TRP A 13 -2.83 0.70 8.23
C TRP A 13 -2.86 0.74 9.75
N SER A 14 -3.92 0.20 10.37
CA SER A 14 -4.01 0.08 11.83
C SER A 14 -2.91 -0.81 12.39
N GLY A 15 -2.62 -1.95 11.75
CA GLY A 15 -1.55 -2.85 12.15
C GLY A 15 -0.17 -2.20 12.02
N PHE A 16 0.10 -1.52 10.90
CA PHE A 16 1.35 -0.77 10.72
C PHE A 16 1.58 0.23 11.85
N TRP A 17 0.58 1.07 12.15
CA TRP A 17 0.72 2.07 13.21
C TRP A 17 0.77 1.45 14.61
N ALA A 18 0.01 0.40 14.89
CA ALA A 18 0.03 -0.28 16.18
C ALA A 18 1.40 -0.91 16.48
N PHE A 19 1.91 -1.75 15.57
CA PHE A 19 3.20 -2.40 15.77
C PHE A 19 4.38 -1.43 15.60
N GLY A 20 4.25 -0.44 14.72
CA GLY A 20 5.24 0.63 14.58
C GLY A 20 5.34 1.48 15.84
N TYR A 21 4.21 1.82 16.47
CA TYR A 21 4.22 2.52 17.75
C TYR A 21 4.91 1.68 18.84
N ILE A 22 4.51 0.42 19.01
CA ILE A 22 5.13 -0.50 19.99
C ILE A 22 6.65 -0.59 19.75
N ALA A 23 7.09 -0.76 18.50
CA ALA A 23 8.51 -0.85 18.18
C ALA A 23 9.30 0.44 18.47
N LEU A 24 8.64 1.61 18.45
CA LEU A 24 9.27 2.91 18.65
C LEU A 24 9.22 3.40 20.11
N THR A 25 8.25 2.96 20.91
CA THR A 25 8.01 3.52 22.24
C THR A 25 8.20 2.54 23.39
N SER A 26 8.34 1.25 23.12
CA SER A 26 8.54 0.27 24.17
C SER A 26 10.02 0.12 24.52
N ASP A 27 10.38 0.60 25.72
CA ASP A 27 11.74 0.49 26.26
C ASP A 27 12.03 -0.89 26.90
N ASP A 28 10.98 -1.69 27.11
CA ASP A 28 10.99 -2.97 27.81
C ASP A 28 10.91 -4.20 26.87
N LEU A 29 10.91 -3.97 25.56
CA LEU A 29 10.87 -5.05 24.56
C LEU A 29 12.23 -5.74 24.45
N SER A 30 12.24 -7.07 24.46
CA SER A 30 13.44 -7.83 24.08
C SER A 30 13.77 -7.62 22.60
N ASP A 31 15.04 -7.78 22.22
CA ASP A 31 15.51 -7.69 20.83
C ASP A 31 14.65 -8.51 19.85
N ARG A 32 14.28 -9.73 20.25
CA ARG A 32 13.42 -10.61 19.44
C ARG A 32 12.02 -10.02 19.25
N GLN A 33 11.42 -9.48 20.31
CA GLN A 33 10.09 -8.86 20.20
C GLN A 33 10.13 -7.60 19.35
N LEU A 34 11.20 -6.80 19.45
CA LEU A 34 11.38 -5.61 18.62
C LEU A 34 11.50 -5.97 17.14
N ILE A 35 12.26 -7.02 16.81
CA ILE A 35 12.33 -7.56 15.44
C ILE A 35 10.95 -8.02 14.96
N VAL A 36 10.21 -8.77 15.78
CA VAL A 36 8.87 -9.25 15.40
C VAL A 36 7.90 -8.08 15.20
N ALA A 37 7.91 -7.08 16.08
CA ALA A 37 7.10 -5.88 15.94
C ALA A 37 7.46 -5.12 14.65
N GLY A 38 8.74 -4.98 14.34
CA GLY A 38 9.22 -4.39 13.10
C GLY A 38 8.75 -5.15 11.85
N LEU A 39 8.81 -6.49 11.87
CA LEU A 39 8.33 -7.33 10.76
C LEU A 39 6.82 -7.23 10.57
N LEU A 40 6.05 -7.20 11.66
CA LEU A 40 4.59 -7.03 11.61
C LEU A 40 4.21 -5.65 11.09
N ALA A 41 4.89 -4.59 11.54
CA ALA A 41 4.71 -3.24 11.03
C ALA A 41 5.00 -3.20 9.52
N PHE A 42 6.14 -3.74 9.09
CA PHE A 42 6.53 -3.80 7.68
C PHE A 42 5.52 -4.57 6.81
N ALA A 43 5.03 -5.71 7.29
CA ALA A 43 3.99 -6.46 6.59
C ALA A 43 2.69 -5.66 6.45
N GLY A 44 2.27 -4.98 7.53
CA GLY A 44 1.13 -4.06 7.51
C GLY A 44 1.31 -2.92 6.51
N PHE A 45 2.51 -2.34 6.43
CA PHE A 45 2.84 -1.26 5.50
C PHE A 45 2.73 -1.69 4.04
N ILE A 46 3.37 -2.81 3.65
CA ILE A 46 3.30 -3.33 2.27
C ILE A 46 1.85 -3.66 1.91
N MET A 47 1.14 -4.36 2.79
CA MET A 47 -0.25 -4.73 2.55
C MET A 47 -1.14 -3.49 2.42
N GLY A 48 -0.91 -2.48 3.24
CA GLY A 48 -1.61 -1.18 3.20
C GLY A 48 -1.38 -0.45 1.87
N ILE A 49 -0.13 -0.36 1.41
CA ILE A 49 0.18 0.24 0.10
C ILE A 49 -0.53 -0.51 -1.03
N VAL A 50 -0.44 -1.84 -1.06
CA VAL A 50 -1.08 -2.65 -2.12
C VAL A 50 -2.59 -2.47 -2.11
N ALA A 51 -3.22 -2.54 -0.93
CA ALA A 51 -4.66 -2.35 -0.79
C ALA A 51 -5.09 -0.94 -1.20
N TYR A 52 -4.36 0.09 -0.78
CA TYR A 52 -4.58 1.49 -1.17
C TYR A 52 -4.50 1.68 -2.68
N LEU A 53 -3.43 1.20 -3.34
CA LEU A 53 -3.27 1.33 -4.79
C LEU A 53 -4.37 0.59 -5.56
N ARG A 54 -4.90 -0.52 -5.04
CA ARG A 54 -6.06 -1.20 -5.60
C ARG A 54 -7.35 -0.41 -5.38
N LEU A 55 -7.50 0.24 -4.23
CA LEU A 55 -8.67 1.05 -3.90
C LEU A 55 -8.74 2.30 -4.78
N VAL A 56 -7.62 2.98 -5.02
CA VAL A 56 -7.52 4.12 -5.96
C VAL A 56 -8.02 3.72 -7.34
N ARG A 57 -7.52 2.60 -7.90
CA ARG A 57 -7.98 2.09 -9.19
C ARG A 57 -9.47 1.74 -9.19
N ALA A 58 -9.99 1.18 -8.09
CA ALA A 58 -11.40 0.87 -7.96
C ALA A 58 -12.28 2.13 -7.90
N ALA A 59 -11.81 3.20 -7.25
CA ALA A 59 -12.49 4.49 -7.17
C ALA A 59 -12.54 5.21 -8.54
N GLU A 60 -11.46 5.11 -9.33
CA GLU A 60 -11.45 5.59 -10.71
C GLU A 60 -12.43 4.79 -11.60
N ALA A 61 -12.45 3.46 -11.45
CA ALA A 61 -13.34 2.60 -12.22
C ALA A 61 -14.82 2.81 -11.87
N SER A 62 -15.14 3.18 -10.63
CA SER A 62 -16.51 3.51 -10.23
C SER A 62 -16.95 4.93 -10.60
N GLY A 63 -16.06 5.74 -11.20
CA GLY A 63 -16.32 7.15 -11.50
C GLY A 63 -16.34 8.06 -10.27
N TYR A 64 -15.99 7.55 -9.08
CA TYR A 64 -15.89 8.34 -7.85
C TYR A 64 -14.67 9.28 -7.88
N ALA A 65 -13.57 8.83 -8.50
CA ALA A 65 -12.36 9.62 -8.68
C ALA A 65 -12.10 9.90 -10.17
N LYS A 66 -11.54 11.09 -10.47
CA LYS A 66 -11.03 11.40 -11.81
C LYS A 66 -9.95 10.38 -12.16
N LYS A 67 -10.10 9.70 -13.30
CA LYS A 67 -9.05 8.81 -13.83
C LYS A 67 -7.73 9.56 -13.85
N THR A 68 -6.71 8.98 -13.25
CA THR A 68 -5.36 9.50 -13.34
C THR A 68 -4.96 9.65 -14.81
N ASN A 69 -4.23 10.71 -15.14
CA ASN A 69 -3.77 10.99 -16.50
C ASN A 69 -2.58 10.08 -16.87
N GLN A 70 -2.69 8.79 -16.57
CA GLN A 70 -1.71 7.82 -17.01
C GLN A 70 -1.95 7.54 -18.48
N LEU A 71 -0.90 7.79 -19.28
CA LEU A 71 -0.83 7.36 -20.67
C LEU A 71 -1.28 5.90 -20.73
N ASP A 72 -2.21 5.63 -21.65
CA ASP A 72 -2.64 4.27 -21.96
C ASP A 72 -1.42 3.36 -22.07
N ALA A 73 -1.49 2.15 -21.53
CA ALA A 73 -0.34 1.25 -21.48
C ALA A 73 0.24 1.01 -22.89
N ALA A 74 -0.63 1.00 -23.91
CA ALA A 74 -0.20 0.95 -25.31
C ALA A 74 0.52 2.23 -25.76
N ALA A 75 0.03 3.42 -25.36
CA ALA A 75 0.69 4.69 -25.65
C ALA A 75 2.05 4.82 -24.95
N ARG A 76 2.18 4.35 -23.70
CA ARG A 76 3.45 4.31 -22.97
C ARG A 76 4.45 3.34 -23.60
N ASN A 77 4.00 2.14 -23.99
CA ASN A 77 4.87 1.17 -24.66
C ASN A 77 5.35 1.67 -26.02
N ARG A 78 4.49 2.36 -26.80
CA ARG A 78 4.88 3.04 -28.04
C ARG A 78 5.95 4.11 -27.80
N ALA A 79 5.76 4.96 -26.78
CA ALA A 79 6.74 5.99 -26.43
C ALA A 79 8.08 5.40 -25.97
N GLN A 80 8.08 4.25 -25.26
CA GLN A 80 9.31 3.57 -24.86
C GLN A 80 10.03 2.89 -26.03
N SER A 81 9.32 2.38 -27.05
CA SER A 81 9.93 1.85 -28.26
C SER A 81 10.51 2.93 -29.19
N GLU A 82 9.93 4.14 -29.16
CA GLU A 82 10.38 5.27 -29.99
C GLU A 82 11.51 6.08 -29.32
N GLY A 83 11.60 6.09 -27.98
CA GLY A 83 12.61 6.83 -27.21
C GLY A 83 13.89 6.07 -26.89
N GLY A 84 14.03 4.82 -27.32
CA GLY A 84 15.26 4.04 -27.21
C GLY A 84 16.17 4.24 -28.42
N MET A 85 16.89 5.36 -28.47
CA MET A 85 18.09 5.52 -29.31
C MET A 85 19.34 5.34 -28.44
#